data_AF-A0ABD5Y249-F1
#
_entry.id   AF-A0ABD5Y249-F1
#
_cell.length_a   1.000
_cell.length_b   1.000
_cell.length_c   1.000
_cell.angle_alpha   90.00
_cell.angle_beta   90.00
_cell.angle_gamma   90.00
#
_symmetry.space_group_name_H-M   'P 1'
#
loop_
_entity.id
_entity.type
_entity.pdbx_description
1 polymer ?
#
loop_
_entity_poly.entity_id
_entity_poly.type
_entity_poly.pdbx_seq_one_letter_code
_entity_poly.pdbx_strand_id
1 'polypeptide(L)' 'MILRWDPPESHADTDPRTVTVPVHDSISIGTLRDIAADAGADDFESFCTWIDRNS' A
#
# COMPACT_ATOMS: atom_id res chain seq x y z
N MET A 1 11.69 2.67 -2.49
CA MET A 1 11.66 1.30 -3.05
C MET A 1 10.35 1.17 -3.81
N ILE A 2 10.36 0.49 -4.96
CA ILE A 2 9.13 0.26 -5.72
C ILE A 2 8.57 -1.09 -5.24
N LEU A 3 7.36 -1.08 -4.69
CA LEU A 3 6.67 -2.28 -4.23
C LEU A 3 5.43 -2.48 -5.11
N ARG A 4 5.11 -3.73 -5.42
CA ARG A 4 3.90 -4.07 -6.20
C ARG A 4 2.81 -4.48 -5.23
N TRP A 5 1.85 -3.60 -4.99
CA TRP A 5 0.68 -3.89 -4.17
C TRP A 5 -0.15 -4.99 -4.84
N ASP A 6 -0.36 -6.07 -4.10
CA ASP A 6 -1.24 -7.17 -4.48
C ASP A 6 -2.44 -7.15 -3.53
N PRO A 7 -3.63 -6.78 -4.02
CA PRO A 7 -4.80 -6.66 -3.17
C PRO A 7 -5.24 -8.03 -2.65
N PRO A 8 -5.71 -8.11 -1.39
CA PRO A 8 -6.21 -9.35 -0.83
C PRO A 8 -7.44 -9.85 -1.60
N GLU A 9 -7.69 -11.16 -1.54
CA GLU A 9 -8.80 -11.85 -2.21
C GLU A 9 -10.19 -11.24 -1.90
N SER A 10 -10.38 -10.59 -0.75
CA SER A 10 -11.59 -9.83 -0.40
C SER A 10 -11.80 -8.55 -1.21
N HIS A 11 -10.75 -8.06 -1.88
CA HIS A 11 -10.71 -6.88 -2.75
C HIS A 11 -10.18 -7.24 -4.15
N ALA A 12 -10.45 -8.47 -4.61
CA ALA A 12 -9.97 -9.01 -5.89
C ALA A 12 -10.43 -8.23 -7.14
N ASP A 13 -11.47 -7.39 -7.03
CA ASP A 13 -11.90 -6.46 -8.08
C ASP A 13 -10.91 -5.28 -8.29
N THR A 14 -9.90 -5.15 -7.42
CA THR A 14 -8.84 -4.15 -7.56
C THR A 14 -7.67 -4.72 -8.35
N ASP A 15 -7.29 -4.08 -9.45
CA ASP A 15 -6.11 -4.49 -10.22
C ASP A 15 -4.82 -4.21 -9.42
N PRO A 16 -3.84 -5.13 -9.40
CA PRO A 16 -2.57 -4.92 -8.69
C PRO A 16 -1.81 -3.71 -9.26
N ARG A 17 -1.41 -2.78 -8.39
CA ARG A 17 -0.74 -1.53 -8.77
C ARG A 17 0.71 -1.48 -8.27
N THR A 18 1.56 -0.80 -9.04
CA THR A 18 2.94 -0.55 -8.64
C THR A 18 3.02 0.75 -7.87
N VAL A 19 3.39 0.68 -6.58
CA VAL A 19 3.47 1.82 -5.67
C VAL A 19 4.92 2.16 -5.36
N THR A 20 5.23 3.45 -5.31
CA THR A 20 6.57 3.91 -4.92
C THR A 20 6.52 4.33 -3.46
N VAL A 21 7.03 3.47 -2.58
CA VAL A 21 7.08 3.76 -1.15
C VAL A 21 8.42 4.41 -0.82
N PRO A 22 8.42 5.64 -0.26
CA PRO A 22 9.65 6.28 0.19
C PRO A 22 10.29 5.48 1.32
N VAL A 23 11.56 5.08 1.17
CA VAL A 23 12.29 4.40 2.23
C VAL A 23 12.95 5.46 3.11
N HIS A 24 12.22 5.95 4.09
CA HIS A 24 12.80 6.74 5.19
C HIS A 24 12.11 6.34 6.50
N ASP A 25 12.90 6.23 7.58
CA ASP A 25 12.60 5.64 8.90
C ASP A 25 11.26 6.02 9.57
N SER A 26 10.53 7.01 9.04
CA SER A 26 9.15 7.26 9.43
C SER A 26 8.39 7.87 8.25
N ILE A 27 7.55 7.07 7.60
CA ILE A 27 6.52 7.61 6.71
C ILE A 27 5.40 8.14 7.60
N SER A 28 5.04 9.40 7.42
CA SER A 28 3.88 9.96 8.11
C SER A 28 2.63 9.18 7.70
N ILE A 29 1.74 8.86 8.65
CA ILE A 29 0.47 8.16 8.37
C ILE A 29 -0.32 8.86 7.26
N GLY A 30 -0.26 10.20 7.20
CA GLY A 30 -0.86 10.99 6.11
C GLY A 30 -0.28 10.67 4.73
N THR A 31 1.04 10.53 4.60
CA THR A 31 1.70 10.13 3.35
C THR A 31 1.39 8.68 3.00
N LEU A 32 1.39 7.77 3.99
CA LEU A 32 1.05 6.38 3.76
C LEU A 32 -0.39 6.23 3.25
N ARG A 33 -1.31 7.05 3.79
CA ARG A 33 -2.72 7.08 3.38
C ARG A 33 -2.93 7.66 1.99
N ASP A 34 -2.14 8.66 1.62
CA ASP A 34 -2.14 9.21 0.27
C ASP A 34 -1.66 8.17 -0.76
N ILE A 35 -0.61 7.42 -0.43
CA ILE A 35 -0.11 6.30 -1.25
C ILE A 35 -1.14 5.17 -1.32
N ALA A 36 -1.80 4.83 -0.21
CA ALA A 36 -2.86 3.82 -0.21
C ALA A 36 -4.02 4.21 -1.14
N ALA A 37 -4.43 5.48 -1.11
CA ALA A 37 -5.45 6.00 -2.00
C ALA A 37 -5.00 5.98 -3.48
N ASP A 38 -3.76 6.36 -3.77
CA ASP A 38 -3.18 6.28 -5.12
C ASP A 38 -3.07 4.83 -5.63
N ALA A 39 -2.74 3.91 -4.72
CA ALA A 39 -2.69 2.47 -4.94
C ALA A 39 -4.08 1.84 -5.17
N GLY A 40 -5.16 2.57 -4.90
CA GLY A 40 -6.52 2.03 -4.91
C GLY A 40 -6.79 1.06 -3.76
N ALA A 41 -6.02 1.13 -2.68
CA ALA A 41 -6.28 0.38 -1.47
C ALA A 41 -7.45 1.03 -0.71
N ASP A 42 -8.65 0.49 -0.93
CA ASP A 42 -9.86 0.91 -0.21
C ASP A 42 -9.75 0.63 1.30
N ASP A 43 -9.00 -0.43 1.65
CA ASP A 43 -8.70 -0.81 3.03
C ASP A 43 -7.25 -0.45 3.44
N PHE A 44 -7.13 0.59 4.27
CA PHE A 44 -5.84 1.11 4.74
C PHE A 44 -5.12 0.13 5.68
N GLU A 45 -5.85 -0.65 6.49
CA GLU A 45 -5.23 -1.62 7.41
C GLU A 45 -4.59 -2.79 6.64
N SER A 46 -5.25 -3.29 5.60
CA SER A 46 -4.70 -4.30 4.69
C SER A 46 -3.46 -3.78 3.97
N PHE A 47 -3.47 -2.51 3.58
CA PHE A 47 -2.31 -1.84 2.99
C PHE A 47 -1.13 -1.77 3.95
N CYS A 48 -1.34 -1.33 5.19
CA CYS A 48 -0.32 -1.32 6.24
C CYS A 48 0.25 -2.73 6.49
N THR A 49 -0.61 -3.73 6.61
CA THR A 49 -0.22 -5.12 6.87
C THR A 49 0.62 -5.70 5.74
N TRP A 50 0.31 -5.37 4.49
CA TRP A 50 1.11 -5.79 3.35
C TRP A 50 2.45 -5.06 3.28
N ILE A 51 2.51 -3.75 3.57
CA ILE A 51 3.78 -3.03 3.63
C ILE A 51 4.68 -3.67 4.68
N ASP A 52 4.17 -3.94 5.88
CA ASP A 52 4.91 -4.61 6.97
C ASP A 52 5.45 -5.99 6.55
N ARG A 53 4.70 -6.72 5.72
CA ARG A 53 5.12 -8.02 5.17
C ARG A 53 6.10 -7.94 4.00
N ASN A 54 6.19 -6.79 3.30
CA ASN A 54 6.99 -6.61 2.09
C ASN A 54 8.14 -5.59 2.24
N SER A 55 8.28 -4.96 3.42
CA SER A 55 9.36 -4.02 3.76
C SER A 55 10.67 -4.71 4.07
#